data_AF-A0A821NL61-F1
#
_entry.id   AF-A0A821NL61-F1
#
_cell.length_a   1.000
_cell.length_b   1.000
_cell.length_c   1.000
_cell.angle_alpha   90.00
_cell.angle_beta   90.00
_cell.angle_gamma   90.00
#
_symmetry.space_group_name_H-M   'P 1'
#
loop_
_entity.id
_entity.type
_entity.pdbx_description
1 polymer ?
#
loop_
_entity_poly.entity_id
_entity_poly.type
_entity_poly.pdbx_seq_one_letter_code
_entity_poly.pdbx_strand_id
1 'polypeptide(L)'
;AAPYSVKFNSIPCLASILSGLSHFYDDVAIEVLDNVLDDIRLGLEINIPKFNQRRLCMIKYLGELYNYRVVDSIIIFRTLYLLITYGVSLEPLEISDLDPPEHLFRIRLVCT
;
A
#
# COMPACT_ATOMS: atom_id res chain seq x y z
N ALA A 1 -7.64 11.71 -6.64
CA ALA A 1 -6.61 11.49 -7.68
C ALA A 1 -5.76 10.30 -7.27
N ALA A 2 -5.40 9.41 -8.19
CA ALA A 2 -4.66 8.21 -7.84
C ALA A 2 -3.20 8.54 -7.45
N PRO A 3 -2.65 7.97 -6.36
CA PRO A 3 -1.31 8.34 -5.85
C PRO A 3 -0.16 8.14 -6.86
N TYR A 4 -0.32 7.20 -7.79
CA TYR A 4 0.67 6.93 -8.83
C TYR A 4 0.61 7.90 -10.02
N SER A 5 -0.38 8.79 -10.07
CA SER A 5 -0.49 9.85 -11.08
C SER A 5 0.23 11.14 -10.68
N VAL A 6 0.71 11.24 -9.44
CA VAL A 6 1.53 12.38 -8.97
C VAL A 6 3.01 11.99 -8.91
N LYS A 7 3.89 12.99 -8.89
CA LYS A 7 5.33 12.75 -8.68
C LYS A 7 5.52 12.09 -7.32
N PHE A 8 6.40 11.08 -7.25
CA PHE A 8 6.67 10.33 -6.01
C PHE A 8 6.98 11.24 -4.80
N ASN A 9 7.78 12.29 -5.02
CA ASN A 9 8.14 13.26 -3.97
C ASN A 9 6.98 14.20 -3.56
N SER A 10 5.89 14.21 -4.32
CA SER A 10 4.68 15.01 -4.03
C SER A 10 3.59 14.18 -3.33
N ILE A 11 3.82 12.88 -3.08
CA ILE A 11 2.89 12.03 -2.32
C ILE A 11 2.58 12.58 -0.92
N PRO A 12 3.55 13.12 -0.14
CA PRO A 12 3.24 13.72 1.17
C PRO A 12 2.25 14.89 1.08
N CYS A 13 2.31 15.68 0.00
CA CYS A 13 1.37 16.78 -0.22
C CYS A 13 -0.07 16.26 -0.39
N LEU A 14 -0.25 15.12 -1.05
CA LEU A 14 -1.57 14.49 -1.21
C LEU A 14 -2.14 14.06 0.16
N ALA A 15 -1.31 13.54 1.05
CA ALA A 15 -1.72 13.14 2.39
C ALA A 15 -2.07 14.35 3.26
N SER A 16 -1.28 15.42 3.17
CA SER A 16 -1.56 16.71 3.83
C SER A 16 -2.92 17.28 3.42
N ILE A 17 -3.23 17.27 2.12
CA ILE A 17 -4.53 17.74 1.60
C ILE A 17 -5.68 16.90 2.17
N LEU A 18 -5.54 15.56 2.15
CA LEU A 18 -6.58 14.68 2.68
C LEU A 18 -6.81 14.88 4.17
N SER A 19 -5.73 15.03 4.96
CA SER A 19 -5.81 15.35 6.40
C SER A 19 -6.54 16.66 6.67
N GLY A 20 -6.27 17.71 5.87
CA GLY A 20 -7.00 18.97 5.98
C GLY A 20 -8.49 18.83 5.63
N LEU A 21 -8.80 17.99 4.64
CA LEU A 21 -10.18 17.77 4.17
C LEU A 21 -11.00 16.90 5.14
N SER A 22 -10.36 15.90 5.78
CA SER A 22 -11.04 14.96 6.68
C SER A 22 -11.68 15.67 7.86
N HIS A 23 -11.13 16.82 8.30
CA HIS A 23 -11.74 17.65 9.33
C HIS A 23 -13.15 18.16 9.02
N PHE A 24 -13.52 18.21 7.74
CA PHE A 24 -14.84 18.67 7.30
C PHE A 24 -15.68 17.53 6.71
N TYR A 25 -15.02 16.50 6.15
CA TYR A 25 -15.66 15.39 5.45
C TYR A 25 -14.95 14.08 5.78
N ASP A 26 -15.33 13.45 6.91
CA ASP A 26 -14.73 12.18 7.36
C ASP A 26 -14.89 11.06 6.32
N ASP A 27 -16.03 11.00 5.63
CA ASP A 27 -16.33 9.98 4.62
C ASP A 27 -15.31 9.93 3.49
N VAL A 28 -14.73 11.08 3.11
CA VAL A 28 -13.74 11.15 2.02
C VAL A 28 -12.43 10.47 2.43
N ALA A 29 -12.02 10.59 3.70
CA ALA A 29 -10.83 9.92 4.19
C ALA A 29 -11.00 8.40 4.22
N ILE A 30 -12.19 7.94 4.61
CA ILE A 30 -12.56 6.52 4.62
C ILE A 30 -12.51 5.96 3.20
N GLU A 31 -13.20 6.60 2.25
CA GLU A 31 -13.24 6.13 0.86
C GLU A 31 -11.85 6.11 0.20
N VAL A 32 -11.02 7.12 0.46
CA VAL A 32 -9.64 7.13 -0.06
C VAL A 32 -8.81 6.01 0.57
N LEU A 33 -8.94 5.78 1.88
CA LEU A 33 -8.22 4.70 2.56
C LEU A 33 -8.63 3.32 2.01
N ASP A 34 -9.92 3.06 1.86
CA ASP A 34 -10.43 1.80 1.33
C ASP A 34 -9.87 1.53 -0.07
N ASN A 35 -9.94 2.53 -0.96
CA ASN A 35 -9.34 2.44 -2.29
C ASN A 35 -7.84 2.16 -2.25
N VAL A 36 -7.10 2.73 -1.30
CA VAL A 36 -5.65 2.48 -1.15
C VAL A 36 -5.38 1.03 -0.72
N LEU A 37 -6.12 0.54 0.26
CA LEU A 37 -5.96 -0.82 0.77
C LEU A 37 -6.36 -1.87 -0.28
N ASP A 38 -7.43 -1.62 -1.02
CA ASP A 38 -7.87 -2.48 -2.13
C ASP A 38 -6.84 -2.53 -3.25
N ASP A 39 -6.26 -1.40 -3.64
CA ASP A 39 -5.20 -1.36 -4.66
C ASP A 39 -3.91 -2.07 -4.21
N ILE A 40 -3.58 -2.02 -2.91
CA ILE A 40 -2.44 -2.76 -2.35
C ILE A 40 -2.70 -4.26 -2.46
N ARG A 41 -3.90 -4.72 -2.06
CA ARG A 41 -4.29 -6.12 -2.15
C ARG A 41 -4.33 -6.61 -3.60
N LEU A 42 -4.96 -5.86 -4.49
CA LEU A 42 -4.98 -6.15 -5.93
C LEU A 42 -3.56 -6.20 -6.52
N GLY A 43 -2.67 -5.33 -6.05
CA GLY A 43 -1.26 -5.34 -6.43
C GLY A 43 -0.53 -6.63 -6.04
N LEU A 44 -0.92 -7.29 -4.94
CA LEU A 44 -0.42 -8.60 -4.54
C LEU A 44 -1.01 -9.74 -5.38
N GLU A 45 -2.27 -9.63 -5.78
CA GLU A 45 -2.96 -10.63 -6.61
C GLU A 45 -2.45 -10.63 -8.06
N ILE A 46 -2.28 -9.45 -8.66
CA ILE A 46 -1.81 -9.33 -10.05
C ILE A 46 -0.30 -9.60 -10.13
N ASN A 47 0.47 -9.00 -9.23
CA ASN A 47 1.93 -9.16 -9.10
C ASN A 47 2.75 -9.04 -10.41
N ILE A 48 2.36 -8.13 -11.32
CA ILE A 48 3.09 -7.91 -12.60
C ILE A 48 4.10 -6.76 -12.46
N PRO A 49 5.37 -6.93 -12.90
CA PRO A 49 6.41 -5.91 -12.76
C PRO A 49 6.10 -4.53 -13.36
N LYS A 50 5.28 -4.48 -14.42
CA LYS A 50 4.78 -3.23 -15.04
C LYS A 50 4.10 -2.29 -14.04
N PHE A 51 3.49 -2.82 -12.98
CA PHE A 51 2.78 -2.05 -11.96
C PHE A 51 3.61 -1.76 -10.71
N ASN A 52 4.89 -2.12 -10.67
CA ASN A 52 5.73 -1.96 -9.47
C ASN A 52 5.84 -0.50 -9.01
N GLN A 53 5.93 0.46 -9.92
CA GLN A 53 5.93 1.89 -9.54
C GLN A 53 4.62 2.29 -8.87
N ARG A 54 3.47 1.85 -9.42
CA ARG A 54 2.16 2.10 -8.82
C ARG A 54 2.08 1.52 -7.41
N ARG A 55 2.49 0.26 -7.22
CA ARG A 55 2.49 -0.42 -5.92
C ARG A 55 3.34 0.33 -4.89
N LEU A 56 4.53 0.78 -5.28
CA LEU A 56 5.38 1.61 -4.41
C LEU A 56 4.72 2.93 -4.04
N CYS A 57 4.08 3.62 -4.98
CA CYS A 57 3.35 4.85 -4.68
C CYS A 57 2.19 4.61 -3.70
N MET A 58 1.48 3.48 -3.81
CA MET A 58 0.39 3.16 -2.88
C MET A 58 0.90 2.90 -1.46
N ILE A 59 1.97 2.11 -1.30
CA ILE A 59 2.59 1.88 0.02
C ILE A 59 3.13 3.18 0.60
N LYS A 60 3.85 3.97 -0.21
CA LYS A 60 4.37 5.26 0.22
C LYS A 60 3.23 6.17 0.69
N TYR A 61 2.13 6.21 -0.06
CA TYR A 61 0.98 7.04 0.29
C TYR A 61 0.33 6.59 1.59
N LEU A 62 0.12 5.29 1.80
CA LEU A 62 -0.37 4.75 3.07
C LEU A 62 0.52 5.15 4.26
N GLY A 63 1.85 5.10 4.09
CA GLY A 63 2.80 5.57 5.10
C GLY A 63 2.65 7.07 5.39
N GLU A 64 2.44 7.90 4.36
CA GLU A 64 2.18 9.33 4.56
C GLU A 64 0.82 9.58 5.23
N LEU A 65 -0.23 8.80 4.93
CA LEU A 65 -1.51 8.90 5.63
C LEU A 65 -1.34 8.68 7.15
N TYR A 66 -0.45 7.78 7.56
CA TYR A 66 -0.09 7.62 8.97
C TYR A 66 0.67 8.82 9.53
N ASN A 67 1.67 9.34 8.81
CA ASN A 67 2.44 10.52 9.23
C ASN A 67 1.55 11.76 9.44
N TYR A 68 0.53 11.91 8.60
CA TYR A 68 -0.45 12.99 8.69
C TYR A 68 -1.66 12.65 9.59
N ARG A 69 -1.60 11.57 10.36
CA ARG A 69 -2.63 11.15 11.34
C ARG A 69 -4.02 10.91 10.73
N VAL A 70 -4.08 10.54 9.46
CA VAL A 70 -5.32 10.13 8.80
C VAL A 70 -5.66 8.68 9.17
N VAL A 71 -4.65 7.85 9.46
CA VAL A 71 -4.85 6.43 9.82
C VAL A 71 -4.05 6.04 11.05
N ASP A 72 -4.55 5.04 11.75
CA ASP A 72 -3.92 4.46 12.93
C ASP A 72 -2.83 3.43 12.58
N SER A 73 -1.91 3.23 13.51
CA SER A 73 -0.82 2.25 13.38
C SER A 73 -1.31 0.82 13.14
N ILE A 74 -2.51 0.47 13.62
CA ILE A 74 -3.11 -0.85 13.40
C ILE A 74 -3.29 -1.17 11.91
N ILE A 75 -3.61 -0.17 11.08
CA ILE A 75 -3.76 -0.34 9.63
C ILE A 75 -2.40 -0.58 8.97
N ILE A 76 -1.37 0.15 9.42
CA ILE A 76 0.00 -0.04 8.95
C ILE A 76 0.49 -1.45 9.26
N PHE A 77 0.39 -1.91 10.51
CA PHE A 77 0.84 -3.24 10.89
C PHE A 77 0.05 -4.36 10.21
N ARG A 78 -1.28 -4.20 10.04
CA ARG A 78 -2.09 -5.14 9.24
C ARG A 78 -1.64 -5.21 7.80
N THR A 79 -1.32 -4.07 7.19
CA THR A 79 -0.84 -4.02 5.80
C THR A 79 0.55 -4.64 5.68
N LEU A 80 1.49 -4.34 6.59
CA LEU A 80 2.81 -4.96 6.61
C LEU A 80 2.72 -6.48 6.77
N TYR A 81 1.83 -6.96 7.65
CA TYR A 81 1.56 -8.38 7.81
C TYR A 81 0.99 -8.99 6.52
N LEU A 82 -0.01 -8.36 5.90
CA LEU A 82 -0.57 -8.77 4.62
C LEU A 82 0.52 -8.91 3.54
N LEU A 83 1.43 -7.94 3.43
CA LEU A 83 2.51 -7.96 2.44
C LEU A 83 3.43 -9.18 2.58
N ILE A 84 3.65 -9.68 3.81
CA ILE A 84 4.55 -10.80 4.08
C ILE A 84 3.85 -12.16 4.17
N THR A 85 2.53 -12.20 4.34
CA THR A 85 1.81 -13.48 4.51
C THR A 85 0.88 -13.82 3.35
N TYR A 86 0.44 -12.84 2.55
CA TYR A 86 -0.56 -13.09 1.52
C TYR A 86 -0.02 -14.04 0.45
N GLY A 87 -0.70 -15.18 0.26
CA GLY A 87 -0.26 -16.18 -0.71
C GLY A 87 1.14 -16.72 -0.47
N VAL A 88 1.70 -16.66 0.74
CA VAL A 88 2.96 -17.33 1.08
C VAL A 88 2.66 -18.76 1.52
N SER A 89 3.31 -19.76 0.93
CA SER A 89 3.29 -21.11 1.48
C SER A 89 4.34 -21.25 2.58
N LEU A 90 3.94 -21.87 3.69
CA LEU A 90 4.85 -22.24 4.78
C LEU A 90 5.46 -23.63 4.57
N GLU A 91 5.02 -24.36 3.55
CA GLU A 91 5.54 -25.67 3.20
C GLU A 91 6.83 -25.51 2.37
N PRO A 92 7.99 -25.99 2.84
CA PRO A 92 9.28 -25.72 2.18
C PRO A 92 9.41 -26.22 0.73
N LEU A 93 8.54 -27.14 0.32
CA LEU A 93 8.56 -27.78 -0.99
C LEU A 93 7.49 -27.23 -1.93
N GLU A 94 6.57 -26.39 -1.44
CA GLU A 94 5.51 -25.79 -2.23
C GLU A 94 5.94 -24.41 -2.71
N ILE A 95 6.04 -24.24 -4.02
CA ILE A 95 6.32 -22.93 -4.62
C ILE A 95 5.00 -22.17 -4.70
N SER A 96 4.96 -20.98 -4.09
CA SER A 96 3.83 -20.08 -4.26
C SER A 96 3.89 -19.37 -5.61
N ASP A 97 2.80 -19.42 -6.37
CA ASP A 97 2.63 -18.65 -7.60
C ASP A 97 2.71 -17.13 -7.37
N LEU A 98 2.25 -16.65 -6.19
CA LEU A 98 2.21 -15.23 -5.84
C LEU A 98 3.48 -14.75 -5.13
N ASP A 99 4.34 -15.67 -4.70
CA ASP A 99 5.60 -15.38 -4.03
C ASP A 99 6.70 -16.41 -4.36
N PRO A 100 7.10 -16.53 -5.64
CA PRO A 100 8.18 -17.43 -6.03
C PRO A 100 9.53 -16.92 -5.48
N PRO A 101 10.53 -17.80 -5.26
CA PRO A 101 11.80 -17.44 -4.61
C PRO A 101 12.55 -16.27 -5.24
N GLU A 102 12.42 -16.10 -6.56
CA GLU A 102 13.08 -15.04 -7.34
C GLU A 102 12.46 -13.64 -7.09
N HIS A 103 11.22 -13.60 -6.57
CA HIS A 103 10.39 -12.41 -6.54
C HIS A 103 10.54 -11.63 -5.22
N LEU A 104 11.63 -10.87 -5.11
CA LEU A 104 11.98 -10.12 -3.90
C LEU A 104 11.23 -8.78 -3.72
N PHE A 105 10.23 -8.49 -4.54
CA PHE A 105 9.59 -7.16 -4.56
C PHE A 105 8.82 -6.86 -3.27
N ARG A 106 8.32 -7.87 -2.56
CA ARG A 106 7.63 -7.71 -1.27
C ARG A 106 8.52 -7.08 -0.21
N ILE A 107 9.80 -7.45 -0.18
CA ILE A 107 10.80 -6.83 0.71
C ILE A 107 10.87 -5.32 0.44
N ARG A 108 10.89 -4.94 -0.84
CA ARG A 108 10.90 -3.53 -1.23
C ARG A 108 9.64 -2.80 -0.78
N LEU A 109 8.46 -3.42 -0.91
CA LEU A 109 7.21 -2.83 -0.42
C LEU A 109 7.24 -2.62 1.09
N VAL A 110 7.67 -3.61 1.87
CA VAL A 110 7.79 -3.50 3.33
C VAL A 110 8.77 -2.40 3.77
N CYS A 111 9.86 -2.20 3.03
CA CYS A 111 10.88 -1.21 3.35
C CYS A 111 10.66 0.18 2.73
N THR A 112 9.52 0.42 2.06
CA THR A 112 9.20 1.73 1.45
C THR A 112 8.56 2.67 2.45
#